data_AF-A0A2V6RRE4-F1
#
_entry.id   AF-A0A2V6RRE4-F1
#
_cell.length_a   1.000
_cell.length_b   1.000
_cell.length_c   1.000
_cell.angle_alpha   90.00
_cell.angle_beta   90.00
_cell.angle_gamma   90.00
#
_symmetry.space_group_name_H-M   'P 1'
#
loop_
_entity.id
_entity.type
_entity.pdbx_description
1 polymer ?
#
loop_
_entity_poly.entity_id
_entity_poly.type
_entity_poly.pdbx_seq_one_letter_code
_entity_poly.pdbx_strand_id
1 'polypeptide(L)'
;MIPEQPATLAVAPDVALESRLAVPPGAPAGVVICHPHPLYGGDMDNPVVVRVQQVCADLGLATLRFNFRGVGGSSGTHGGGGAEQDDARAALDALSEATGARPLAIAGYSFGAWVAALVGYHDARVTALALIAPPLAMYDFGGVEGKRVPTLAVAGSAD
;
A
#
# COMPACT_ATOMS: atom_id res chain seq x y z
N MET A 1 6.10 -3.51 -20.25
CA MET A 1 6.02 -2.78 -18.98
C MET A 1 4.77 -1.90 -19.04
N ILE A 2 3.83 -2.07 -18.12
CA ILE A 2 2.65 -1.21 -18.04
C ILE A 2 3.15 0.12 -17.47
N PRO A 3 3.01 1.25 -18.19
CA PRO A 3 3.54 2.53 -17.73
C PRO A 3 2.73 3.02 -16.52
N GLU A 4 3.44 3.45 -15.49
CA GLU A 4 2.84 4.13 -14.35
C GLU A 4 2.54 5.59 -14.71
N GLN A 5 1.36 6.06 -14.32
CA GLN A 5 0.93 7.45 -14.50
C GLN A 5 0.96 8.16 -13.15
N PRO A 6 1.57 9.35 -13.04
CA PRO A 6 1.43 10.20 -11.86
C PRO A 6 -0.03 10.51 -11.57
N ALA A 7 -0.42 10.42 -10.31
CA ALA A 7 -1.74 10.80 -9.84
C ALA A 7 -1.66 11.43 -8.46
N THR A 8 -2.64 12.27 -8.12
CA THR A 8 -2.78 12.87 -6.79
C THR A 8 -4.03 12.32 -6.12
N LEU A 9 -3.89 11.81 -4.90
CA LEU A 9 -5.00 11.24 -4.14
C LEU A 9 -5.47 12.22 -3.07
N ALA A 10 -6.74 12.58 -3.06
CA ALA A 10 -7.31 13.35 -1.96
C ALA A 10 -7.65 12.43 -0.78
N VAL A 11 -7.19 12.76 0.42
CA VAL A 11 -7.50 12.02 1.66
C VAL A 11 -8.42 12.85 2.56
N ALA A 12 -8.10 14.14 2.68
CA ALA A 12 -8.86 15.12 3.45
C ALA A 12 -8.75 16.50 2.76
N PRO A 13 -9.51 17.54 3.16
CA PRO A 13 -9.50 18.84 2.49
C PRO A 13 -8.10 19.47 2.31
N ASP A 14 -7.18 19.19 3.21
CA ASP A 14 -5.79 19.69 3.23
C ASP A 14 -4.73 18.61 3.04
N VAL A 15 -5.16 17.35 2.85
CA VAL A 15 -4.25 16.19 2.69
C VAL A 15 -4.43 15.59 1.31
N ALA A 16 -3.37 15.71 0.50
CA ALA A 16 -3.26 15.12 -0.82
C ALA A 16 -1.95 14.34 -0.94
N LEU A 17 -2.01 13.15 -1.55
CA LEU A 17 -0.87 12.24 -1.67
C LEU A 17 -0.36 12.17 -3.10
N GLU A 18 0.96 12.19 -3.25
CA GLU A 18 1.61 11.83 -4.50
C GLU A 18 1.51 10.31 -4.72
N SER A 19 1.11 9.90 -5.93
CA SER A 19 1.00 8.49 -6.28
C SER A 19 1.41 8.18 -7.72
N ARG A 20 1.52 6.89 -8.01
CA ARG A 20 1.77 6.28 -9.31
C ARG A 20 0.75 5.16 -9.52
N LEU A 21 -0.07 5.30 -10.55
CA LEU A 21 -1.15 4.36 -10.89
C LEU A 21 -0.83 3.66 -12.22
N ALA A 22 -0.99 2.35 -12.26
CA ALA A 22 -0.94 1.56 -13.49
C ALA A 22 -2.16 0.64 -13.55
N VAL A 23 -2.95 0.75 -14.63
CA VAL A 23 -4.15 -0.07 -14.85
C VAL A 23 -4.04 -0.74 -16.21
N PRO A 24 -3.59 -2.01 -16.27
CA PRO A 24 -3.60 -2.75 -17.52
C PRO A 24 -5.04 -3.02 -17.99
N PRO A 25 -5.28 -3.06 -19.32
CA PRO A 25 -6.56 -3.50 -19.86
C PRO A 25 -6.91 -4.90 -19.35
N GLY A 26 -8.12 -5.07 -18.81
CA GLY A 26 -8.57 -6.38 -18.33
C GLY A 26 -7.85 -6.90 -17.09
N ALA A 27 -7.17 -6.05 -16.30
CA ALA A 27 -6.55 -6.44 -15.03
C ALA A 27 -7.51 -7.33 -14.20
N PRO A 28 -7.08 -8.48 -13.66
CA PRO A 28 -7.99 -9.35 -12.90
C PRO A 28 -8.21 -8.84 -11.46
N ALA A 29 -7.27 -8.08 -10.92
CA ALA A 29 -7.29 -7.53 -9.56
C ALA A 29 -6.38 -6.28 -9.46
N GLY A 30 -6.45 -5.57 -8.33
CA GLY A 30 -5.61 -4.41 -8.02
C GLY A 30 -4.80 -4.58 -6.73
N VAL A 31 -3.60 -3.99 -6.67
CA VAL A 31 -2.72 -3.99 -5.49
C VAL A 31 -2.33 -2.57 -5.09
N VAL A 32 -2.66 -2.17 -3.86
CA VAL A 32 -2.08 -0.97 -3.23
C VAL A 32 -0.76 -1.34 -2.56
N ILE A 33 0.28 -0.51 -2.70
CA ILE A 33 1.63 -0.79 -2.20
C ILE A 33 2.09 0.33 -1.26
N CYS A 34 2.26 -0.02 0.02
CA CYS A 34 2.68 0.89 1.10
C CYS A 34 4.19 0.81 1.34
N HIS A 35 4.83 1.98 1.48
CA HIS A 35 6.28 2.09 1.58
C HIS A 35 6.81 2.00 3.02
N PRO A 36 8.13 1.83 3.25
CA PRO A 36 8.69 1.73 4.61
C PRO A 36 8.69 3.08 5.33
N HIS A 37 9.17 3.13 6.56
CA HIS A 37 8.91 4.24 7.48
C HIS A 37 9.28 5.64 6.90
N PRO A 38 8.34 6.61 6.88
CA PRO A 38 8.59 7.97 6.38
C PRO A 38 9.83 8.64 6.96
N LEU A 39 9.97 8.60 8.30
CA LEU A 39 11.06 9.27 9.02
C LEU A 39 12.44 8.60 8.87
N TYR A 40 12.51 7.40 8.31
CA TYR A 40 13.77 6.68 8.05
C TYR A 40 14.11 6.65 6.55
N GLY A 41 13.58 7.61 5.78
CA GLY A 41 13.86 7.76 4.35
C GLY A 41 13.07 6.80 3.47
N GLY A 42 11.96 6.25 3.96
CA GLY A 42 11.05 5.46 3.14
C GLY A 42 10.17 6.31 2.24
N ASP A 43 10.06 5.91 0.98
CA ASP A 43 9.18 6.52 -0.03
C ASP A 43 8.68 5.46 -1.03
N MET A 44 7.75 5.85 -1.90
CA MET A 44 7.18 4.96 -2.92
C MET A 44 8.20 4.46 -3.96
N ASP A 45 9.34 5.12 -4.10
CA ASP A 45 10.42 4.78 -5.04
C ASP A 45 11.48 3.87 -4.39
N ASN A 46 11.29 3.48 -3.13
CA ASN A 46 12.12 2.50 -2.44
C ASN A 46 12.29 1.22 -3.30
N PRO A 47 13.51 0.67 -3.43
CA PRO A 47 13.76 -0.48 -4.31
C PRO A 47 12.87 -1.70 -4.04
N VAL A 48 12.50 -1.97 -2.77
CA VAL A 48 11.59 -3.07 -2.42
C VAL A 48 10.17 -2.78 -2.92
N VAL A 49 9.69 -1.55 -2.74
CA VAL A 49 8.37 -1.10 -3.20
C VAL A 49 8.27 -1.17 -4.72
N VAL A 50 9.27 -0.64 -5.42
CA VAL A 50 9.38 -0.71 -6.89
C VAL A 50 9.43 -2.16 -7.35
N ARG A 51 10.16 -3.04 -6.64
CA ARG A 51 10.22 -4.45 -7.00
C ARG A 51 8.86 -5.16 -6.85
N VAL A 52 8.12 -4.87 -5.77
CA VAL A 52 6.74 -5.39 -5.60
C VAL A 52 5.87 -4.92 -6.76
N GLN A 53 5.93 -3.64 -7.12
CA GLN A 53 5.17 -3.08 -8.24
C GLN A 53 5.50 -3.80 -9.56
N GLN A 54 6.79 -4.01 -9.86
CA GLN A 54 7.23 -4.70 -11.07
C GLN A 54 6.68 -6.13 -11.15
N VAL A 55 6.73 -6.89 -10.05
CA VAL A 55 6.18 -8.25 -10.00
C VAL A 55 4.67 -8.24 -10.23
N CYS A 56 3.93 -7.31 -9.63
CA CYS A 56 2.49 -7.16 -9.87
C CYS A 56 2.19 -6.79 -11.33
N ALA A 57 2.99 -5.91 -11.93
CA ALA A 57 2.84 -5.51 -13.33
C ALA A 57 3.13 -6.68 -14.29
N ASP A 58 4.14 -7.51 -14.01
CA ASP A 58 4.46 -8.71 -14.78
C ASP A 58 3.32 -9.75 -14.72
N LEU A 59 2.55 -9.77 -13.62
CA LEU A 59 1.35 -10.58 -13.44
C LEU A 59 0.08 -9.95 -14.05
N GLY A 60 0.18 -8.76 -14.66
CA GLY A 60 -0.95 -8.05 -15.26
C GLY A 60 -1.94 -7.47 -14.24
N LEU A 61 -1.51 -7.25 -12.99
CA LEU A 61 -2.33 -6.62 -11.96
C LEU A 61 -2.32 -5.11 -12.11
N ALA A 62 -3.42 -4.46 -11.72
CA ALA A 62 -3.42 -3.02 -11.52
C ALA A 62 -2.64 -2.69 -10.24
N THR A 63 -1.86 -1.63 -10.24
CA THR A 63 -1.06 -1.23 -9.07
C THR A 63 -1.23 0.23 -8.77
N LEU A 64 -1.30 0.57 -7.48
CA LEU A 64 -1.16 1.93 -7.00
C LEU A 64 -0.12 1.93 -5.89
N ARG A 65 0.98 2.66 -6.09
CA ARG A 65 1.94 3.00 -5.03
C ARG A 65 1.88 4.50 -4.80
N PHE A 66 2.09 4.92 -3.56
CA PHE A 66 1.91 6.31 -3.15
C PHE A 66 2.88 6.65 -2.03
N ASN A 67 3.18 7.93 -1.88
CA ASN A 67 3.89 8.47 -0.74
C ASN A 67 2.89 8.74 0.39
N PHE A 68 3.16 8.22 1.59
CA PHE A 68 2.42 8.62 2.78
C PHE A 68 2.49 10.13 2.99
N ARG A 69 1.53 10.69 3.74
CA ARG A 69 1.51 12.12 4.06
C ARG A 69 2.86 12.60 4.62
N GLY A 70 3.29 13.78 4.17
CA GLY A 70 4.58 14.37 4.53
C GLY A 70 5.82 13.78 3.82
N VAL A 71 5.65 12.87 2.86
CA VAL A 71 6.74 12.30 2.06
C VAL A 71 6.65 12.76 0.60
N GLY A 72 7.77 13.14 -0.01
CA GLY A 72 7.82 13.54 -1.41
C GLY A 72 6.86 14.70 -1.72
N GLY A 73 6.02 14.52 -2.74
CA GLY A 73 4.97 15.49 -3.10
C GLY A 73 3.69 15.42 -2.26
N SER A 74 3.59 14.51 -1.27
CA SER A 74 2.42 14.39 -0.41
C SER A 74 2.39 15.48 0.66
N SER A 75 1.24 16.12 0.85
CA SER A 75 1.03 17.13 1.89
C SER A 75 0.82 16.47 3.27
N GLY A 76 0.64 17.31 4.30
CA GLY A 76 0.44 16.86 5.68
C GLY A 76 1.75 16.45 6.39
N THR A 77 1.61 15.77 7.52
CA THR A 77 2.73 15.33 8.36
C THR A 77 2.49 13.92 8.88
N HIS A 78 3.58 13.22 9.19
CA HIS A 78 3.55 11.87 9.76
C HIS A 78 2.67 11.81 11.02
N GLY A 79 1.74 10.85 11.06
CA GLY A 79 0.74 10.74 12.12
C GLY A 79 0.83 9.45 12.94
N GLY A 80 2.02 8.86 13.04
CA GLY A 80 2.30 7.72 13.94
C GLY A 80 1.60 6.41 13.55
N GLY A 81 1.14 6.27 12.32
CA GLY A 81 0.47 5.07 11.81
C GLY A 81 -1.05 5.16 11.74
N GLY A 82 -1.70 6.01 12.54
CA GLY A 82 -3.15 6.20 12.46
C GLY A 82 -3.54 6.94 11.18
N ALA A 83 -2.86 8.05 10.94
CA ALA A 83 -3.04 8.89 9.77
C ALA A 83 -2.66 8.16 8.46
N GLU A 84 -1.60 7.36 8.49
CA GLU A 84 -1.15 6.56 7.35
C GLU A 84 -2.14 5.43 6.98
N GLN A 85 -2.98 4.96 7.92
CA GLN A 85 -4.07 4.06 7.58
C GLN A 85 -5.14 4.75 6.73
N ASP A 86 -5.44 6.03 7.00
CA ASP A 86 -6.40 6.78 6.19
C ASP A 86 -5.86 7.02 4.78
N ASP A 87 -4.55 7.28 4.66
CA ASP A 87 -3.86 7.37 3.38
C ASP A 87 -4.00 6.07 2.57
N ALA A 88 -3.77 4.92 3.22
CA ALA A 88 -3.89 3.61 2.60
C ALA A 88 -5.35 3.26 2.22
N ARG A 89 -6.35 3.69 2.99
CA ARG A 89 -7.77 3.56 2.63
C ARG A 89 -8.13 4.40 1.41
N ALA A 90 -7.67 5.66 1.36
CA ALA A 90 -7.87 6.53 0.19
C ALA A 90 -7.21 5.95 -1.07
N ALA A 91 -6.03 5.34 -0.93
CA ALA A 91 -5.36 4.60 -1.99
C ALA A 91 -6.17 3.38 -2.48
N LEU A 92 -6.79 2.61 -1.58
CA LEU A 92 -7.68 1.50 -1.93
C LEU A 92 -8.94 2.01 -2.64
N ASP A 93 -9.52 3.12 -2.21
CA ASP A 93 -10.67 3.75 -2.85
C ASP A 93 -10.35 4.18 -4.29
N ALA A 94 -9.24 4.89 -4.49
CA ALA A 94 -8.81 5.34 -5.81
C ALA A 94 -8.51 4.17 -6.76
N LEU A 95 -7.86 3.11 -6.25
CA LEU A 95 -7.60 1.92 -7.07
C LEU A 95 -8.89 1.16 -7.37
N SER A 96 -9.81 1.07 -6.42
CA SER A 96 -11.14 0.47 -6.63
C SER A 96 -11.91 1.20 -7.74
N GLU A 97 -11.91 2.52 -7.72
CA GLU A 97 -12.56 3.35 -8.74
C GLU A 97 -11.90 3.16 -10.11
N ALA A 98 -10.58 3.27 -10.18
CA ALA A 98 -9.82 3.12 -11.42
C ALA A 98 -9.95 1.72 -12.06
N THR A 99 -10.32 0.71 -11.26
CA THR A 99 -10.41 -0.68 -11.71
C THR A 99 -11.84 -1.20 -11.85
N GLY A 100 -12.86 -0.42 -11.48
CA GLY A 100 -14.26 -0.85 -11.52
C GLY A 100 -14.61 -1.91 -10.46
N ALA A 101 -14.13 -1.72 -9.22
CA ALA A 101 -14.43 -2.56 -8.06
C ALA A 101 -14.02 -4.04 -8.18
N ARG A 102 -12.86 -4.29 -8.81
CA ARG A 102 -12.24 -5.63 -8.85
C ARG A 102 -11.70 -6.03 -7.46
N PRO A 103 -11.45 -7.33 -7.21
CA PRO A 103 -10.79 -7.76 -5.98
C PRO A 103 -9.50 -6.97 -5.76
N LEU A 104 -9.30 -6.50 -4.54
CA LEU A 104 -8.11 -5.76 -4.16
C LEU A 104 -7.19 -6.61 -3.29
N ALA A 105 -5.93 -6.25 -3.30
CA ALA A 105 -4.94 -6.67 -2.34
C ALA A 105 -4.18 -5.44 -1.84
N ILE A 106 -3.52 -5.59 -0.69
CA ILE A 106 -2.63 -4.57 -0.17
C ILE A 106 -1.29 -5.20 0.19
N ALA A 107 -0.22 -4.56 -0.27
CA ALA A 107 1.15 -4.95 0.02
C ALA A 107 1.83 -3.84 0.82
N GLY A 108 2.80 -4.20 1.66
CA GLY A 108 3.56 -3.22 2.40
C GLY A 108 4.95 -3.73 2.78
N TYR A 109 5.90 -2.81 2.86
CA TYR A 109 7.27 -3.08 3.34
C TYR A 109 7.52 -2.40 4.69
N SER A 110 8.03 -3.13 5.68
CA SER A 110 8.38 -2.63 7.02
C SER A 110 7.21 -1.90 7.70
N PHE A 111 7.33 -0.61 8.02
CA PHE A 111 6.22 0.22 8.48
C PHE A 111 4.97 0.12 7.58
N GLY A 112 5.16 0.12 6.26
CA GLY A 112 4.08 -0.07 5.31
C GLY A 112 3.41 -1.44 5.42
N ALA A 113 4.15 -2.49 5.83
CA ALA A 113 3.56 -3.81 6.10
C ALA A 113 2.64 -3.77 7.32
N TRP A 114 3.02 -3.01 8.36
CA TRP A 114 2.17 -2.80 9.53
C TRP A 114 0.89 -2.04 9.17
N VAL A 115 0.99 -0.92 8.44
CA VAL A 115 -0.17 -0.17 7.95
C VAL A 115 -1.05 -1.04 7.03
N ALA A 116 -0.45 -1.78 6.11
CA ALA A 116 -1.16 -2.68 5.21
C ALA A 116 -1.94 -3.76 5.96
N ALA A 117 -1.38 -4.31 7.05
CA ALA A 117 -2.08 -5.28 7.89
C ALA A 117 -3.26 -4.64 8.64
N LEU A 118 -3.06 -3.47 9.27
CA LEU A 118 -4.12 -2.78 10.00
C LEU A 118 -5.28 -2.31 9.10
N VAL A 119 -5.03 -2.07 7.81
CA VAL A 119 -6.09 -1.70 6.86
C VAL A 119 -6.69 -2.93 6.20
N GLY A 120 -5.86 -3.81 5.65
CA GLY A 120 -6.30 -4.90 4.77
C GLY A 120 -7.16 -5.96 5.46
N TYR A 121 -6.98 -6.19 6.76
CA TYR A 121 -7.82 -7.13 7.50
C TYR A 121 -9.24 -6.61 7.77
N HIS A 122 -9.43 -5.28 7.76
CA HIS A 122 -10.71 -4.63 8.03
C HIS A 122 -11.44 -4.15 6.77
N ASP A 123 -10.75 -4.09 5.63
CA ASP A 123 -11.38 -3.74 4.35
C ASP A 123 -12.01 -4.98 3.69
N ALA A 124 -13.32 -4.93 3.45
CA ALA A 124 -14.07 -6.04 2.84
C ALA A 124 -13.59 -6.37 1.42
N ARG A 125 -13.12 -5.37 0.65
CA ARG A 125 -12.66 -5.49 -0.74
C ARG A 125 -11.28 -6.16 -0.85
N VAL A 126 -10.49 -6.11 0.22
CA VAL A 126 -9.16 -6.70 0.27
C VAL A 126 -9.26 -8.20 0.48
N THR A 127 -8.78 -8.95 -0.50
CA THR A 127 -8.87 -10.42 -0.56
C THR A 127 -7.51 -11.12 -0.38
N ALA A 128 -6.41 -10.36 -0.39
CA ALA A 128 -5.07 -10.86 -0.13
C ALA A 128 -4.16 -9.77 0.43
N LEU A 129 -3.14 -10.17 1.21
CA LEU A 129 -2.08 -9.28 1.70
C LEU A 129 -0.70 -9.82 1.35
N ALA A 130 0.26 -8.91 1.16
CA ALA A 130 1.69 -9.21 1.11
C ALA A 130 2.46 -8.32 2.09
N LEU A 131 3.07 -8.92 3.11
CA LEU A 131 3.77 -8.23 4.19
C LEU A 131 5.27 -8.52 4.07
N ILE A 132 6.04 -7.54 3.62
CA ILE A 132 7.49 -7.65 3.43
C ILE A 132 8.20 -7.04 4.64
N ALA A 133 9.08 -7.80 5.27
CA ALA A 133 9.80 -7.46 6.50
C ALA A 133 8.89 -6.83 7.58
N PRO A 134 7.76 -7.48 7.96
CA PRO A 134 6.87 -6.91 8.97
C PRO A 134 7.63 -6.78 10.30
N PRO A 135 7.73 -5.59 10.91
CA PRO A 135 8.54 -5.35 12.10
C PRO A 135 7.78 -5.75 13.37
N LEU A 136 7.54 -7.06 13.52
CA LEU A 136 6.69 -7.65 14.59
C LEU A 136 7.16 -7.32 16.01
N ALA A 137 8.44 -6.97 16.19
CA ALA A 137 8.99 -6.56 17.49
C ALA A 137 8.82 -5.07 17.80
N MET A 138 8.51 -4.23 16.80
CA MET A 138 8.43 -2.77 16.95
C MET A 138 7.00 -2.25 16.98
N TYR A 139 6.08 -2.89 16.26
CA TYR A 139 4.69 -2.47 16.18
C TYR A 139 3.73 -3.54 16.65
N ASP A 140 2.60 -3.09 17.20
CA ASP A 140 1.51 -3.95 17.63
C ASP A 140 0.60 -4.31 16.45
N PHE A 141 0.46 -5.61 16.19
CA PHE A 141 -0.45 -6.17 15.20
C PHE A 141 -1.77 -6.67 15.84
N GLY A 142 -2.04 -6.32 17.10
CA GLY A 142 -3.22 -6.72 17.87
C GLY A 142 -4.58 -6.27 17.31
N GLY A 143 -4.61 -5.53 16.21
CA GLY A 143 -5.83 -5.23 15.44
C GLY A 143 -6.12 -6.23 14.32
N VAL A 144 -5.30 -7.25 14.11
CA VAL A 144 -5.37 -8.16 12.96
C VAL A 144 -6.21 -9.41 13.28
N GLU A 145 -7.40 -9.21 13.84
CA GLU A 145 -8.31 -10.27 14.27
C GLU A 145 -9.58 -10.34 13.42
N GLY A 146 -10.23 -11.52 13.38
CA GLY A 146 -11.55 -11.70 12.77
C GLY A 146 -11.53 -12.29 11.35
N LYS A 147 -11.13 -11.52 10.34
CA LYS A 147 -11.18 -11.94 8.92
C LYS A 147 -9.97 -12.80 8.57
N ARG A 148 -10.19 -14.01 8.03
CA ARG A 148 -9.11 -14.80 7.39
C ARG A 148 -8.87 -14.25 5.99
N VAL A 149 -7.77 -13.53 5.82
CA VAL A 149 -7.31 -13.08 4.51
C VAL A 149 -6.01 -13.81 4.17
N PRO A 150 -5.91 -14.50 3.01
CA PRO A 150 -4.65 -15.05 2.53
C PRO A 150 -3.53 -14.01 2.62
N THR A 151 -2.49 -14.33 3.37
CA THR A 151 -1.39 -13.41 3.66
C THR A 151 -0.06 -14.07 3.33
N LEU A 152 0.68 -13.46 2.41
CA LEU A 152 2.09 -13.76 2.17
C LEU A 152 2.93 -12.91 3.13
N ALA A 153 3.76 -13.53 3.96
CA ALA A 153 4.78 -12.83 4.75
C ALA A 153 6.17 -13.22 4.25
N VAL A 154 7.02 -12.21 4.01
CA VAL A 154 8.41 -12.39 3.57
C VAL A 154 9.32 -11.69 4.58
N ALA A 155 10.28 -12.40 5.15
CA ALA A 155 11.25 -11.84 6.08
C ALA A 155 12.65 -12.40 5.81
N GLY A 156 13.68 -11.60 6.05
CA GLY A 156 15.07 -12.07 6.03
C GLY A 156 15.38 -12.91 7.28
N SER A 157 16.21 -13.93 7.15
CA SER A 157 16.68 -14.70 8.31
C SER A 157 17.76 -13.99 9.13
N ALA A 158 18.17 -12.80 8.70
CA ALA A 158 19.20 -11.96 9.33
C ALA A 158 18.85 -10.46 9.15
N ASP A 159 17.56 -10.15 9.26
CA ASP A 159 16.95 -8.80 9.19
C ASP A 159 17.24 -8.01 10.49
#